data_AF-Q469C9-F1
#
_entry.id   AF-Q469C9-F1
#
_cell.length_a   1.000
_cell.length_b   1.000
_cell.length_c   1.000
_cell.angle_alpha   90.00
_cell.angle_beta   90.00
_cell.angle_gamma   90.00
#
_symmetry.space_group_name_H-M   'P 1'
#
loop_
_entity.id
_entity.type
_entity.pdbx_description
1 polymer ?
#
loop_
_entity_poly.entity_id
_entity_poly.type
_entity_poly.pdbx_seq_one_letter_code
_entity_poly.pdbx_strand_id
1 'polypeptide(L)'
;MPENGKCQSLPPWLWVWFIVYIYMLPTQIELLKEYLESFLFSTDPTYANLTLISRFKLVNLPFWIPSIFLFLGALSVLFPFIRTRYVEKKYKLTENYPVIPAMAEIEDFLKLHAPDLKIKTNLLSQSEEVFIYPIGYRKTGIAIFGKFIKSWRSDRESSQEILLHEIGHYRNGDAFILGAGSFFEFVVKHSIGIIAFVFLIQIFLVLVDLTESASHNILAATMFLLYSLTDPIVILFETLGFFTLPIVGIWSAELNADRFMLTSKINSTENSLKVTENSLKIMEKLKKEKSFKKWLLAQVTHPPNTLRCWMAVHSGKERSVLLFLFLFPLAYLFQLFMLTIYALSSYIVIFLFGASNVQEFSGKLLKYVMTYIDTRSFTWLFFSIIVVLWPILAVYWVRFFSGLRETYNLEHYKSYFSSALVLLCVFTLSYI
;
A
#
# COMPACT_ATOMS: atom_id res chain seq x y z
N MET A 1 -2.61 -32.79 18.69
CA MET A 1 -2.61 -31.69 17.71
C MET A 1 -3.74 -30.76 18.10
N PRO A 2 -3.53 -29.44 18.22
CA PRO A 2 -4.64 -28.53 18.45
C PRO A 2 -5.68 -28.69 17.34
N GLU A 3 -6.96 -28.61 17.68
CA GLU A 3 -8.04 -28.65 16.68
C GLU A 3 -7.75 -27.62 15.59
N ASN A 4 -7.94 -28.01 14.32
CA ASN A 4 -7.72 -27.11 13.20
C ASN A 4 -8.75 -25.97 13.27
N GLY A 5 -8.30 -24.80 13.74
CA GLY A 5 -9.11 -23.59 13.78
C GLY A 5 -9.70 -23.26 12.40
N LYS A 6 -10.88 -22.64 12.41
CA LYS A 6 -11.50 -22.12 11.18
C LYS A 6 -10.62 -21.00 10.62
N CYS A 7 -10.38 -21.00 9.31
CA CYS A 7 -9.60 -19.95 8.67
C CYS A 7 -10.36 -18.62 8.73
N GLN A 8 -9.68 -17.58 9.20
CA GLN A 8 -10.26 -16.25 9.39
C GLN A 8 -9.60 -15.19 8.51
N SER A 9 -8.66 -15.61 7.65
CA SER A 9 -8.00 -14.72 6.72
C SER A 9 -9.00 -14.21 5.69
N LEU A 10 -9.09 -12.88 5.58
CA LEU A 10 -9.81 -12.20 4.50
C LEU A 10 -8.90 -12.07 3.26
N PRO A 11 -9.45 -11.72 2.07
CA PRO A 11 -8.66 -11.63 0.85
C PRO A 11 -7.41 -10.75 1.03
N PRO A 12 -6.20 -11.23 0.64
CA PRO A 12 -4.95 -10.51 0.77
C PRO A 12 -4.88 -9.47 -0.34
N TRP A 13 -5.64 -8.39 -0.19
CA TRP A 13 -5.82 -7.37 -1.22
C TRP A 13 -4.50 -6.79 -1.74
N LEU A 14 -3.46 -6.75 -0.91
CA LEU A 14 -2.13 -6.37 -1.34
C LEU A 14 -1.51 -7.34 -2.36
N TRP A 15 -1.66 -8.65 -2.16
CA TRP A 15 -1.21 -9.64 -3.13
C TRP A 15 -2.05 -9.62 -4.41
N VAL A 16 -3.37 -9.41 -4.26
CA VAL A 16 -4.26 -9.23 -5.40
C VAL A 16 -3.84 -8.01 -6.22
N TRP A 17 -3.57 -6.88 -5.57
CA TRP A 17 -2.99 -5.69 -6.19
C TRP A 17 -1.69 -6.01 -6.93
N PHE A 18 -0.76 -6.70 -6.27
CA PHE A 18 0.54 -7.03 -6.85
C PHE A 18 0.42 -7.90 -8.11
N ILE A 19 -0.49 -8.88 -8.10
CA ILE A 19 -0.79 -9.72 -9.27
C ILE A 19 -1.38 -8.88 -10.41
N VAL A 20 -2.36 -8.03 -10.13
CA VAL A 20 -2.96 -7.12 -11.13
C VAL A 20 -1.91 -6.15 -11.67
N TYR A 21 -1.02 -5.64 -10.82
CA TYR A 21 0.07 -4.76 -11.22
C TYR A 21 1.03 -5.47 -12.18
N ILE A 22 1.43 -6.72 -11.90
CA ILE A 22 2.26 -7.53 -12.80
C ILE A 22 1.54 -7.77 -14.13
N TYR A 23 0.25 -8.09 -14.10
CA TYR A 23 -0.55 -8.27 -15.32
C TYR A 23 -0.58 -7.00 -16.18
N MET A 24 -0.66 -5.82 -15.55
CA MET A 24 -0.68 -4.52 -16.22
C MET A 24 0.70 -3.99 -16.61
N LEU A 25 1.78 -4.71 -16.26
CA LEU A 25 3.16 -4.29 -16.49
C LEU A 25 3.48 -3.99 -17.97
N PRO A 26 3.02 -4.77 -18.98
CA PRO A 26 3.27 -4.45 -20.38
C PRO A 26 2.74 -3.07 -20.77
N THR A 27 1.51 -2.74 -20.37
CA THR A 27 0.91 -1.41 -20.59
C THR A 27 1.68 -0.31 -19.87
N GLN A 28 2.15 -0.56 -18.64
CA GLN A 28 3.00 0.40 -17.92
C GLN A 28 4.34 0.64 -18.61
N ILE A 29 4.92 -0.40 -19.23
CA ILE A 29 6.16 -0.29 -20.01
C ILE A 29 5.91 0.49 -21.30
N GLU A 30 4.80 0.26 -21.99
CA GLU A 30 4.42 1.02 -23.19
C GLU A 30 4.22 2.50 -22.87
N LEU A 31 3.49 2.82 -21.78
CA LEU A 31 3.36 4.19 -21.29
C LEU A 31 4.72 4.80 -20.95
N LEU A 32 5.58 4.06 -20.24
CA LEU A 32 6.93 4.53 -19.92
C LEU A 32 7.75 4.78 -21.20
N LYS A 33 7.62 3.94 -22.23
CA LYS A 33 8.27 4.14 -23.54
C LYS A 33 7.75 5.40 -24.21
N GLU A 34 6.44 5.59 -24.28
CA GLU A 34 5.82 6.78 -24.86
C GLU A 34 6.29 8.06 -24.14
N TYR A 35 6.37 8.01 -22.81
CA TYR A 35 6.92 9.10 -22.02
C TYR A 35 8.41 9.33 -22.26
N LEU A 36 9.22 8.27 -22.34
CA LEU A 36 10.65 8.37 -22.64
C LEU A 36 10.90 8.89 -24.06
N GLU A 37 10.10 8.49 -25.04
CA GLU A 37 10.16 8.97 -26.42
C GLU A 37 9.75 10.45 -26.48
N SER A 38 8.67 10.83 -25.80
CA SER A 38 8.27 12.24 -25.66
C SER A 38 9.37 13.09 -25.02
N PHE A 39 10.08 12.56 -24.02
CA PHE A 39 11.23 13.22 -23.41
C PHE A 39 12.43 13.31 -24.35
N LEU A 40 12.81 12.22 -25.02
CA LEU A 40 14.00 12.17 -25.86
C LEU A 40 13.80 12.98 -27.16
N PHE A 41 12.59 12.95 -27.72
CA PHE A 41 12.24 13.45 -29.04
C PHE A 41 11.00 14.36 -28.99
N SER A 42 11.03 15.43 -28.20
CA SER A 42 9.91 16.40 -28.15
C SER A 42 9.57 16.90 -29.55
N THR A 43 8.40 16.51 -30.06
CA THR A 43 7.90 16.82 -31.41
C THR A 43 6.97 18.04 -31.42
N ASP A 44 6.70 18.65 -30.27
CA ASP A 44 5.75 19.75 -30.18
C ASP A 44 6.35 21.04 -30.77
N PRO A 45 5.81 21.55 -31.88
CA PRO A 45 6.34 22.71 -32.60
C PRO A 45 6.26 24.01 -31.78
N THR A 46 5.43 24.05 -30.73
CA THR A 46 5.35 25.16 -29.76
C THR A 46 6.66 25.31 -28.99
N TYR A 47 7.41 24.22 -28.86
CA TYR A 47 8.64 24.12 -28.07
C TYR A 47 9.90 23.90 -28.92
N ALA A 48 9.75 23.52 -30.18
CA ALA A 48 10.86 23.20 -31.10
C ALA A 48 11.80 24.38 -31.43
N ASN A 49 11.30 25.63 -31.36
CA ASN A 49 12.10 26.84 -31.63
C ASN A 49 12.69 27.49 -30.37
N LEU A 50 12.44 26.94 -29.19
CA LEU A 50 12.96 27.44 -27.93
C LEU A 50 14.06 26.50 -27.44
N THR A 51 15.32 26.85 -27.70
CA THR A 51 16.50 26.18 -27.13
C THR A 51 16.39 25.95 -25.62
N LEU A 52 15.65 26.84 -24.94
CA LEU A 52 15.12 26.70 -23.58
C LEU A 52 14.53 25.30 -23.32
N ILE A 53 13.51 24.86 -24.06
CA ILE A 53 12.71 23.66 -23.71
C ILE A 53 13.41 22.33 -24.00
N SER A 54 14.42 22.31 -24.86
CA SER A 54 15.27 21.11 -25.01
C SER A 54 15.99 20.73 -23.70
N ARG A 55 16.19 21.69 -22.77
CA ARG A 55 16.69 21.48 -21.40
C ARG A 55 15.57 21.20 -20.38
N PHE A 56 14.31 21.47 -20.75
CA PHE A 56 13.11 21.22 -19.94
C PHE A 56 12.58 19.79 -20.09
N LYS A 57 13.34 18.88 -20.72
CA LYS A 57 13.01 17.44 -20.71
C LYS A 57 12.79 16.92 -19.29
N LEU A 58 13.50 17.45 -18.29
CA LEU A 58 13.31 17.13 -16.87
C LEU A 58 11.94 17.52 -16.29
N VAL A 59 11.13 18.35 -16.97
CA VAL A 59 9.78 18.78 -16.52
C VAL A 59 8.82 17.61 -16.34
N ASN A 60 8.99 16.56 -17.16
CA ASN A 60 8.15 15.37 -17.08
C ASN A 60 8.68 14.35 -16.05
N LEU A 61 9.89 14.54 -15.52
CA LEU A 61 10.50 13.61 -14.58
C LEU A 61 9.63 13.37 -13.32
N PRO A 62 9.01 14.40 -12.69
CA PRO A 62 8.08 14.19 -11.58
C PRO A 62 6.94 13.21 -11.87
N PHE A 63 6.42 13.20 -13.10
CA PHE A 63 5.31 12.35 -13.52
C PHE A 63 5.71 10.86 -13.62
N TRP A 64 7.01 10.57 -13.80
CA TRP A 64 7.50 9.19 -13.95
C TRP A 64 7.92 8.56 -12.63
N ILE A 65 8.26 9.38 -11.64
CA ILE A 65 8.78 8.92 -10.35
C ILE A 65 7.82 7.92 -9.70
N PRO A 66 6.49 8.16 -9.62
CA PRO A 66 5.55 7.18 -9.06
C PRO A 66 5.63 5.82 -9.75
N SER A 67 5.61 5.79 -11.08
CA SER A 67 5.63 4.57 -11.89
C SER A 67 6.95 3.80 -11.74
N ILE A 68 8.09 4.49 -11.85
CA ILE A 68 9.41 3.87 -11.68
C ILE A 68 9.55 3.31 -10.26
N PHE A 69 9.11 4.06 -9.26
CA PHE A 69 9.24 3.65 -7.88
C PHE A 69 8.33 2.47 -7.54
N LEU A 70 7.09 2.45 -8.03
CA LEU A 70 6.21 1.29 -7.91
C LEU A 70 6.80 0.07 -8.61
N PHE A 71 7.39 0.24 -9.80
CA PHE A 71 8.07 -0.82 -10.52
C PHE A 71 9.25 -1.39 -9.73
N LEU A 72 10.15 -0.53 -9.23
CA LEU A 72 11.27 -0.95 -8.40
C LEU A 72 10.80 -1.59 -7.08
N GLY A 73 9.72 -1.08 -6.49
CA GLY A 73 9.05 -1.67 -5.32
C GLY A 73 8.58 -3.08 -5.61
N ALA A 74 7.88 -3.27 -6.73
CA ALA A 74 7.40 -4.57 -7.16
C ALA A 74 8.55 -5.54 -7.48
N LEU A 75 9.58 -5.04 -8.17
CA LEU A 75 10.79 -5.79 -8.50
C LEU A 75 11.53 -6.24 -7.24
N SER A 76 11.54 -5.43 -6.17
CA SER A 76 12.21 -5.78 -4.91
C SER A 76 11.63 -7.02 -4.24
N VAL A 77 10.35 -7.35 -4.50
CA VAL A 77 9.69 -8.58 -4.01
C VAL A 77 10.35 -9.83 -4.60
N LEU A 78 10.92 -9.73 -5.81
CA LEU A 78 11.67 -10.81 -6.48
C LEU A 78 13.10 -10.97 -5.94
N PHE A 79 13.53 -10.19 -4.95
CA PHE A 79 14.88 -10.31 -4.39
C PHE A 79 14.87 -10.28 -2.86
N PRO A 80 14.15 -11.21 -2.19
CA PRO A 80 14.00 -11.20 -0.73
C PRO A 80 15.35 -11.25 -0.02
N PHE A 81 16.37 -11.93 -0.57
CA PHE A 81 17.69 -12.06 0.03
C PHE A 81 18.44 -10.73 0.18
N ILE A 82 18.26 -9.78 -0.76
CA ILE A 82 18.88 -8.45 -0.67
C ILE A 82 18.28 -7.71 0.53
N ARG A 83 16.95 -7.77 0.64
CA ARG A 83 16.20 -7.20 1.76
C ARG A 83 16.58 -7.87 3.09
N THR A 84 16.70 -9.19 3.15
CA THR A 84 17.14 -9.93 4.33
C THR A 84 18.50 -9.41 4.81
N ARG A 85 19.50 -9.36 3.92
CA ARG A 85 20.85 -8.87 4.27
C ARG A 85 20.84 -7.43 4.75
N TYR A 86 20.06 -6.55 4.09
CA TYR A 86 19.91 -5.17 4.50
C TYR A 86 19.32 -5.06 5.92
N VAL A 87 18.21 -5.77 6.18
CA VAL A 87 17.53 -5.75 7.48
C VAL A 87 18.41 -6.32 8.58
N GLU A 88 18.98 -7.52 8.38
CA GLU A 88 19.85 -8.17 9.37
C GLU A 88 21.07 -7.29 9.68
N LYS A 89 21.70 -6.66 8.67
CA LYS A 89 22.83 -5.73 8.88
C LYS A 89 22.40 -4.45 9.60
N LYS A 90 21.31 -3.82 9.17
CA LYS A 90 20.81 -2.55 9.73
C LYS A 90 20.44 -2.70 11.20
N TYR A 91 19.78 -3.81 11.55
CA TYR A 91 19.29 -4.07 12.90
C TYR A 91 20.23 -4.96 13.73
N LYS A 92 21.38 -5.39 13.15
CA LYS A 92 22.37 -6.29 13.77
C LYS A 92 21.73 -7.56 14.35
N LEU A 93 20.84 -8.17 13.58
CA LEU A 93 20.08 -9.35 14.02
C LEU A 93 20.94 -10.61 13.98
N THR A 94 20.84 -11.44 15.02
CA THR A 94 21.57 -12.72 15.15
C THR A 94 20.61 -13.87 15.44
N GLU A 95 21.00 -15.09 15.05
CA GLU A 95 20.34 -16.34 15.49
C GLU A 95 20.92 -16.83 16.83
N ASN A 96 22.13 -16.40 17.18
CA ASN A 96 22.79 -16.77 18.41
C ASN A 96 22.42 -15.76 19.51
N TYR A 97 21.43 -16.12 20.31
CA TYR A 97 21.00 -15.35 21.47
C TYR A 97 21.02 -16.19 22.74
N PRO A 98 21.26 -15.58 23.92
CA PRO A 98 21.23 -16.30 25.18
C PRO A 98 19.82 -16.83 25.44
N VAL A 99 19.73 -18.11 25.82
CA VAL A 99 18.48 -18.74 26.23
C VAL A 99 18.10 -18.24 27.63
N ILE A 100 17.38 -17.13 27.65
CA ILE A 100 16.76 -16.58 28.87
C ILE A 100 15.31 -17.09 28.99
N PRO A 101 14.74 -17.21 30.21
CA PRO A 101 13.39 -17.75 30.40
C PRO A 101 12.31 -17.05 29.54
N ALA A 102 12.42 -15.73 29.39
CA ALA A 102 11.52 -14.95 28.55
C ALA A 102 11.57 -15.37 27.07
N MET A 103 12.76 -15.66 26.54
CA MET A 103 12.92 -16.11 25.16
C MET A 103 12.36 -17.51 24.95
N ALA A 104 12.55 -18.42 25.92
CA ALA A 104 11.94 -19.74 25.87
C ALA A 104 10.40 -19.66 25.86
N GLU A 105 9.81 -18.80 26.71
CA GLU A 105 8.36 -18.56 26.73
C GLU A 105 7.84 -18.00 25.38
N ILE A 106 8.60 -17.11 24.74
CA ILE A 106 8.26 -16.54 23.44
C ILE A 106 8.41 -17.59 22.34
N GLU A 107 9.47 -18.39 22.37
CA GLU A 107 9.68 -19.51 21.45
C GLU A 107 8.53 -20.52 21.51
N ASP A 108 8.10 -20.89 22.71
CA ASP A 108 7.00 -21.83 22.90
C ASP A 108 5.67 -21.24 22.39
N PHE A 109 5.45 -19.94 22.62
CA PHE A 109 4.31 -19.22 22.05
C PHE A 109 4.35 -19.21 20.51
N LEU A 110 5.50 -18.92 19.91
CA LEU A 110 5.65 -18.91 18.46
C LEU A 110 5.53 -20.30 17.85
N LYS A 111 6.07 -21.35 18.48
CA LYS A 111 5.91 -22.75 18.04
C LYS A 111 4.45 -23.18 18.00
N LEU A 112 3.62 -22.65 18.91
CA LEU A 112 2.19 -22.94 18.95
C LEU A 112 1.43 -22.30 17.77
N HIS A 113 1.75 -21.04 17.44
CA HIS A 113 0.98 -20.25 16.48
C HIS A 113 1.59 -20.12 15.07
N ALA A 114 2.90 -20.33 14.95
CA ALA A 114 3.66 -20.11 13.72
C ALA A 114 5.01 -20.88 13.78
N PRO A 115 5.00 -22.23 13.70
CA PRO A 115 6.17 -23.08 13.95
C PRO A 115 7.34 -22.85 12.98
N ASP A 116 7.06 -22.37 11.78
CA ASP A 116 8.06 -22.15 10.74
C ASP A 116 8.72 -20.76 10.79
N LEU A 117 8.32 -19.89 11.73
CA LEU A 117 8.96 -18.58 11.93
C LEU A 117 10.35 -18.74 12.56
N LYS A 118 11.34 -18.10 11.94
CA LYS A 118 12.71 -18.05 12.47
C LYS A 118 12.91 -16.84 13.37
N ILE A 119 13.30 -17.07 14.62
CA ILE A 119 13.60 -15.99 15.56
C ILE A 119 14.99 -15.44 15.31
N LYS A 120 15.06 -14.11 15.21
CA LYS A 120 16.29 -13.35 15.04
C LYS A 120 16.27 -12.21 16.03
N THR A 121 17.35 -12.00 16.78
CA THR A 121 17.31 -11.03 17.88
C THR A 121 18.44 -10.01 17.85
N ASN A 122 18.18 -8.88 18.50
CA ASN A 122 19.23 -7.99 18.98
C ASN A 122 18.82 -7.48 20.37
N LEU A 123 19.28 -8.20 21.39
CA LEU A 123 18.92 -7.93 22.78
C LEU A 123 19.57 -6.66 23.36
N LEU A 124 20.60 -6.12 22.70
CA LEU A 124 21.25 -4.87 23.10
C LEU A 124 20.51 -3.62 22.59
N SER A 125 19.67 -3.78 21.58
CA SER A 125 18.87 -2.69 21.03
C SER A 125 17.77 -2.26 22.01
N GLN A 126 17.57 -0.95 22.11
CA GLN A 126 16.51 -0.33 22.88
C GLN A 126 15.22 -0.12 22.05
N SER A 127 15.12 -0.70 20.86
CA SER A 127 13.89 -0.65 20.05
C SER A 127 12.78 -1.48 20.69
N GLU A 128 11.54 -0.96 20.71
CA GLU A 128 10.32 -1.71 21.09
C GLU A 128 9.72 -2.49 19.91
N GLU A 129 10.19 -2.25 18.70
CA GLU A 129 9.59 -2.78 17.49
C GLU A 129 9.78 -4.30 17.43
N VAL A 130 8.71 -5.08 17.34
CA VAL A 130 8.78 -6.45 16.84
C VAL A 130 8.19 -6.44 15.45
N PHE A 131 8.87 -7.07 14.50
CA PHE A 131 8.39 -7.10 13.12
C PHE A 131 8.82 -8.38 12.42
N ILE A 132 8.02 -8.80 11.45
CA ILE A 132 8.40 -9.85 10.51
C ILE A 132 9.11 -9.31 9.27
N TYR A 133 9.95 -10.12 8.65
CA TYR A 133 10.63 -9.81 7.40
C TYR A 133 10.97 -11.08 6.60
N PRO A 134 11.15 -10.99 5.28
CA PRO A 134 11.43 -12.17 4.47
C PRO A 134 12.90 -12.57 4.63
N ILE A 135 13.16 -13.86 4.86
CA ILE A 135 14.50 -14.48 4.86
C ILE A 135 14.79 -15.17 3.51
N GLY A 136 13.74 -15.57 2.79
CA GLY A 136 13.82 -16.16 1.46
C GLY A 136 12.42 -16.47 0.95
N TYR A 137 12.28 -17.05 -0.24
CA TYR A 137 10.97 -17.44 -0.78
C TYR A 137 10.31 -18.49 0.15
N ARG A 138 9.19 -18.10 0.78
CA ARG A 138 8.46 -18.86 1.82
C ARG A 138 9.17 -19.05 3.17
N LYS A 139 10.21 -18.27 3.48
CA LYS A 139 10.85 -18.27 4.81
C LYS A 139 10.74 -16.88 5.41
N THR A 140 10.18 -16.79 6.61
CA THR A 140 9.96 -15.52 7.30
C THR A 140 10.71 -15.53 8.63
N GLY A 141 11.38 -14.43 8.91
CA GLY A 141 12.01 -14.15 10.19
C GLY A 141 11.13 -13.24 11.02
N ILE A 142 11.19 -13.40 12.34
CA ILE A 142 10.67 -12.43 13.30
C ILE A 142 11.84 -11.80 14.06
N ALA A 143 11.89 -10.47 14.06
CA ALA A 143 12.91 -9.70 14.73
C ALA A 143 12.44 -9.33 16.15
N ILE A 144 13.19 -9.73 17.17
CA ILE A 144 12.87 -9.47 18.58
C ILE A 144 14.02 -8.70 19.25
N PHE A 145 13.70 -7.65 20.00
CA PHE A 145 14.68 -6.76 20.62
C PHE A 145 14.55 -6.74 22.15
N GLY A 146 15.60 -6.27 22.84
CA GLY A 146 15.68 -6.31 24.30
C GLY A 146 14.53 -5.59 25.01
N LYS A 147 14.04 -4.47 24.46
CA LYS A 147 12.92 -3.73 25.06
C LYS A 147 11.59 -4.48 24.95
N PHE A 148 11.38 -5.26 23.89
CA PHE A 148 10.24 -6.16 23.80
C PHE A 148 10.30 -7.27 24.85
N ILE A 149 11.49 -7.82 25.14
CA ILE A 149 11.66 -8.79 26.23
C ILE A 149 11.27 -8.19 27.57
N LYS A 150 11.67 -6.94 27.83
CA LYS A 150 11.23 -6.23 29.02
C LYS A 150 9.70 -6.08 29.06
N SER A 151 9.08 -5.70 27.94
CA SER A 151 7.62 -5.61 27.81
C SER A 151 6.95 -6.96 28.09
N TRP A 152 7.50 -8.05 27.55
CA TRP A 152 6.99 -9.41 27.76
C TRP A 152 6.94 -9.79 29.25
N ARG A 153 7.94 -9.37 30.02
CA ARG A 153 7.99 -9.61 31.47
C ARG A 153 7.10 -8.68 32.27
N SER A 154 6.91 -7.42 31.85
CA SER A 154 6.05 -6.47 32.56
C SER A 154 4.56 -6.65 32.24
N ASP A 155 4.25 -6.96 30.98
CA ASP A 155 2.90 -7.07 30.44
C ASP A 155 2.92 -8.12 29.31
N ARG A 156 2.88 -9.38 29.74
CA ARG A 156 2.89 -10.54 28.83
C ARG A 156 1.69 -10.52 27.90
N GLU A 157 0.54 -10.11 28.40
CA GLU A 157 -0.70 -10.11 27.64
C GLU A 157 -0.63 -9.13 26.46
N SER A 158 -0.17 -7.90 26.69
CA SER A 158 0.03 -6.92 25.61
C SER A 158 1.09 -7.37 24.60
N SER A 159 2.14 -8.03 25.09
CA SER A 159 3.25 -8.47 24.24
C SER A 159 2.85 -9.67 23.36
N GLN A 160 1.97 -10.55 23.85
CA GLN A 160 1.36 -11.62 23.05
C GLN A 160 0.48 -11.06 21.93
N GLU A 161 -0.24 -9.97 22.16
CA GLU A 161 -1.05 -9.34 21.12
C GLU A 161 -0.20 -8.80 19.97
N ILE A 162 0.91 -8.14 20.31
CA ILE A 162 1.88 -7.67 19.30
C ILE A 162 2.39 -8.87 18.48
N LEU A 163 2.74 -9.99 19.12
CA LEU A 163 3.16 -11.20 18.38
C LEU A 163 2.04 -11.78 17.52
N LEU A 164 0.81 -11.82 18.01
CA LEU A 164 -0.32 -12.33 17.21
C LEU A 164 -0.59 -11.46 15.99
N HIS A 165 -0.49 -10.13 16.11
CA HIS A 165 -0.57 -9.20 14.99
C HIS A 165 0.50 -9.54 13.93
N GLU A 166 1.75 -9.68 14.36
CA GLU A 166 2.86 -10.07 13.47
C GLU A 166 2.68 -11.47 12.85
N ILE A 167 2.11 -12.43 13.60
CA ILE A 167 1.74 -13.74 13.07
C ILE A 167 0.63 -13.62 12.02
N GLY A 168 -0.30 -12.68 12.18
CA GLY A 168 -1.33 -12.37 11.18
C GLY A 168 -0.72 -11.98 9.84
N HIS A 169 0.27 -11.08 9.85
CA HIS A 169 1.02 -10.73 8.66
C HIS A 169 1.80 -11.91 8.06
N TYR A 170 2.39 -12.75 8.92
CA TYR A 170 3.11 -13.95 8.48
C TYR A 170 2.19 -14.91 7.73
N ARG A 171 1.00 -15.18 8.28
CA ARG A 171 0.03 -16.12 7.72
C ARG A 171 -0.55 -15.67 6.39
N ASN A 172 -0.62 -14.36 6.15
CA ASN A 172 -1.07 -13.79 4.88
C ASN A 172 0.06 -13.64 3.86
N GLY A 173 1.31 -13.87 4.26
CA GLY A 173 2.48 -13.68 3.39
C GLY A 173 2.85 -12.22 3.18
N ASP A 174 2.37 -11.31 4.03
CA ASP A 174 2.53 -9.86 3.86
C ASP A 174 4.00 -9.44 3.93
N ALA A 175 4.84 -10.18 4.69
CA ALA A 175 6.27 -9.92 4.83
C ALA A 175 7.04 -9.87 3.51
N PHE A 176 6.55 -10.49 2.43
CA PHE A 176 7.24 -10.44 1.13
C PHE A 176 7.13 -9.07 0.47
N ILE A 177 5.95 -8.44 0.57
CA ILE A 177 5.66 -7.16 -0.07
C ILE A 177 5.92 -6.01 0.93
N LEU A 178 5.52 -6.18 2.19
CA LEU A 178 5.61 -5.20 3.27
C LEU A 178 6.58 -5.59 4.37
N GLY A 179 6.83 -4.65 5.27
CA GLY A 179 7.63 -4.80 6.48
C GLY A 179 9.01 -4.18 6.35
N ALA A 180 9.82 -4.37 7.39
CA ALA A 180 11.11 -3.71 7.51
C ALA A 180 12.00 -3.91 6.27
N GLY A 181 12.55 -2.79 5.77
CA GLY A 181 13.43 -2.78 4.60
C GLY A 181 12.73 -3.00 3.26
N SER A 182 11.39 -2.99 3.20
CA SER A 182 10.67 -3.01 1.94
C SER A 182 10.94 -1.71 1.16
N PHE A 183 11.43 -1.83 -0.08
CA PHE A 183 11.61 -0.68 -0.96
C PHE A 183 10.26 -0.03 -1.26
N PHE A 184 9.19 -0.81 -1.30
CA PHE A 184 7.84 -0.32 -1.51
C PHE A 184 7.38 0.63 -0.40
N GLU A 185 7.61 0.29 0.88
CA GLU A 185 7.31 1.19 1.99
C GLU A 185 8.17 2.47 1.91
N PHE A 186 9.45 2.33 1.57
CA PHE A 186 10.35 3.46 1.39
C PHE A 186 9.84 4.42 0.31
N VAL A 187 9.45 3.88 -0.85
CA VAL A 187 8.88 4.60 -1.97
C VAL A 187 7.65 5.38 -1.56
N VAL A 188 6.69 4.70 -0.96
CA VAL A 188 5.40 5.30 -0.58
C VAL A 188 5.61 6.43 0.45
N LYS A 189 6.58 6.27 1.35
CA LYS A 189 6.90 7.26 2.39
C LYS A 189 7.66 8.48 1.90
N HIS A 190 8.49 8.34 0.86
CA HIS A 190 9.41 9.41 0.42
C HIS A 190 9.07 9.97 -0.96
N SER A 191 8.15 9.36 -1.72
CA SER A 191 7.80 9.76 -3.08
C SER A 191 7.39 11.22 -3.16
N ILE A 192 6.45 11.67 -2.34
CA ILE A 192 5.99 13.07 -2.33
C ILE A 192 7.15 14.04 -2.07
N GLY A 193 8.05 13.72 -1.13
CA GLY A 193 9.20 14.56 -0.83
C GLY A 193 10.21 14.61 -1.97
N ILE A 194 10.46 13.48 -2.62
CA ILE A 194 11.36 13.38 -3.78
C ILE A 194 10.77 14.13 -4.98
N ILE A 195 9.49 13.95 -5.25
CA ILE A 195 8.75 14.64 -6.31
C ILE A 195 8.78 16.15 -6.07
N ALA A 196 8.47 16.61 -4.86
CA ALA A 196 8.54 18.02 -4.51
C ALA A 196 9.95 18.59 -4.68
N PHE A 197 10.99 17.83 -4.28
CA PHE A 197 12.38 18.25 -4.46
C PHE A 197 12.78 18.37 -5.93
N VAL A 198 12.45 17.37 -6.77
CA VAL A 198 12.71 17.40 -8.22
C VAL A 198 11.97 18.56 -8.87
N PHE A 199 10.72 18.79 -8.48
CA PHE A 199 9.92 19.91 -8.97
C PHE A 199 10.47 21.28 -8.54
N LEU A 200 10.99 21.41 -7.32
CA LEU A 200 11.65 22.65 -6.87
C LEU A 200 12.94 22.93 -7.66
N ILE A 201 13.75 21.90 -7.93
CA ILE A 201 14.92 22.04 -8.82
C ILE A 201 14.48 22.55 -10.18
N GLN A 202 13.41 21.99 -10.72
CA GLN A 202 12.86 22.40 -12.00
C GLN A 202 12.43 23.87 -11.97
N ILE A 203 11.63 24.32 -10.99
CA ILE A 203 11.28 25.74 -10.86
C ILE A 203 12.54 26.62 -10.83
N PHE A 204 13.53 26.25 -10.02
CA PHE A 204 14.76 27.03 -9.89
C PHE A 204 15.52 27.14 -11.22
N LEU A 205 15.72 26.02 -11.92
CA LEU A 205 16.41 26.00 -13.22
C LEU A 205 15.70 26.90 -14.23
N VAL A 206 14.37 26.90 -14.23
CA VAL A 206 13.61 27.75 -15.15
C VAL A 206 13.67 29.22 -14.75
N LEU A 207 13.62 29.55 -13.46
CA LEU A 207 13.78 30.94 -13.02
C LEU A 207 15.11 31.53 -13.45
N VAL A 208 16.20 30.74 -13.40
CA VAL A 208 17.52 31.15 -13.92
C VAL A 208 17.44 31.43 -15.43
N ASP A 209 16.82 30.53 -16.20
CA ASP A 209 16.74 30.66 -17.67
C ASP A 209 15.80 31.79 -18.14
N LEU A 210 14.74 32.07 -17.37
CA LEU A 210 13.85 33.21 -17.62
C LEU A 210 14.59 34.54 -17.46
N THR A 211 15.59 34.65 -16.58
CA THR A 211 16.40 35.88 -16.48
C THR A 211 17.25 36.14 -17.73
N GLU A 212 17.60 35.10 -18.50
CA GLU A 212 18.35 35.22 -19.75
C GLU A 212 17.45 35.41 -20.98
N SER A 213 16.23 34.84 -20.97
CA SER A 213 15.35 34.73 -22.16
C SER A 213 14.08 35.58 -22.14
N ALA A 214 13.66 36.12 -20.99
CA ALA A 214 12.40 36.88 -20.85
C ALA A 214 12.36 38.21 -21.63
N SER A 215 13.47 38.64 -22.23
CA SER A 215 13.52 39.83 -23.09
C SER A 215 12.76 39.67 -24.41
N HIS A 216 12.32 38.45 -24.80
CA HIS A 216 11.82 38.20 -26.16
C HIS A 216 10.41 37.57 -26.30
N ASN A 217 9.77 37.01 -25.25
CA ASN A 217 8.39 36.47 -25.39
C ASN A 217 7.58 36.41 -24.07
N ILE A 218 6.76 37.43 -23.81
CA ILE A 218 5.92 37.57 -22.60
C ILE A 218 4.86 36.44 -22.49
N LEU A 219 4.31 35.98 -23.62
CA LEU A 219 3.29 34.93 -23.63
C LEU A 219 3.85 33.61 -23.13
N ALA A 220 5.07 33.24 -23.56
CA ALA A 220 5.75 32.04 -23.12
C ALA A 220 6.06 32.07 -21.61
N ALA A 221 6.57 33.21 -21.10
CA ALA A 221 6.82 33.40 -19.68
C ALA A 221 5.53 33.31 -18.83
N THR A 222 4.42 33.86 -19.34
CA THR A 222 3.11 33.82 -18.67
C THR A 222 2.56 32.40 -18.60
N MET A 223 2.56 31.68 -19.74
CA MET A 223 2.13 30.28 -19.80
C MET A 223 2.97 29.41 -18.86
N PHE A 224 4.28 29.61 -18.85
CA PHE A 224 5.17 28.88 -17.96
C PHE A 224 4.85 29.11 -16.47
N LEU A 225 4.67 30.36 -16.07
CA LEU A 225 4.34 30.70 -14.67
C LEU A 225 3.03 30.04 -14.24
N LEU A 226 2.04 29.99 -15.14
CA LEU A 226 0.77 29.32 -14.89
C LEU A 226 0.93 27.81 -14.76
N TYR A 227 1.64 27.16 -15.69
CA TYR A 227 1.94 25.72 -15.57
C TYR A 227 2.70 25.43 -14.28
N SER A 228 3.68 26.24 -13.90
CA SER A 228 4.42 26.07 -12.64
C SER A 228 3.54 26.19 -11.39
N LEU A 229 2.43 26.92 -11.47
CA LEU A 229 1.46 27.03 -10.37
C LEU A 229 0.46 25.86 -10.37
N THR A 230 0.11 25.31 -11.54
CA THR A 230 -0.86 24.21 -11.66
C THR A 230 -0.24 22.82 -11.57
N ASP A 231 0.98 22.64 -12.08
CA ASP A 231 1.71 21.37 -12.10
C ASP A 231 1.86 20.72 -10.72
N PRO A 232 2.11 21.43 -9.60
CA PRO A 232 2.11 20.82 -8.27
C PRO A 232 0.80 20.10 -7.95
N ILE A 233 -0.33 20.70 -8.35
CA ILE A 233 -1.66 20.15 -8.11
C ILE A 233 -1.85 18.92 -9.00
N VAL A 234 -1.51 19.04 -10.29
CA VAL A 234 -1.58 17.95 -11.26
C VAL A 234 -0.75 16.74 -10.78
N ILE A 235 0.53 16.96 -10.47
CA ILE A 235 1.46 15.92 -10.01
C ILE A 235 0.99 15.31 -8.69
N LEU A 236 0.44 16.11 -7.77
CA LEU A 236 -0.10 15.60 -6.51
C LEU A 236 -1.24 14.61 -6.76
N PHE A 237 -2.24 14.97 -7.56
CA PHE A 237 -3.40 14.12 -7.82
C PHE A 237 -3.05 12.88 -8.64
N GLU A 238 -2.12 12.99 -9.59
CA GLU A 238 -1.56 11.84 -10.28
C GLU A 238 -0.86 10.88 -9.29
N THR A 239 0.03 11.42 -8.45
CA THR A 239 0.76 10.65 -7.44
C THR A 239 -0.19 9.95 -6.48
N LEU A 240 -1.22 10.65 -5.99
CA LEU A 240 -2.26 10.06 -5.16
C LEU A 240 -3.02 8.96 -5.92
N GLY A 241 -3.33 9.17 -7.20
CA GLY A 241 -3.91 8.15 -8.06
C GLY A 241 -3.07 6.87 -8.14
N PHE A 242 -1.75 6.99 -8.37
CA PHE A 242 -0.83 5.85 -8.42
C PHE A 242 -0.72 5.11 -7.08
N PHE A 243 -0.63 5.85 -5.97
CA PHE A 243 -0.42 5.26 -4.65
C PHE A 243 -1.70 4.83 -3.92
N THR A 244 -2.89 5.22 -4.40
CA THR A 244 -4.17 4.86 -3.75
C THR A 244 -4.32 3.36 -3.55
N LEU A 245 -4.21 2.56 -4.61
CA LEU A 245 -4.37 1.11 -4.55
C LEU A 245 -3.34 0.45 -3.62
N PRO A 246 -2.02 0.70 -3.77
CA PRO A 246 -1.04 0.10 -2.88
C PRO A 246 -1.23 0.51 -1.40
N ILE A 247 -1.58 1.77 -1.11
CA ILE A 247 -1.88 2.22 0.26
C ILE A 247 -3.06 1.44 0.85
N VAL A 248 -4.16 1.31 0.11
CA VAL A 248 -5.33 0.55 0.60
C VAL A 248 -5.02 -0.95 0.71
N GLY A 249 -4.13 -1.47 -0.13
CA GLY A 249 -3.57 -2.81 0.03
C GLY A 249 -2.82 -2.98 1.36
N ILE A 250 -1.97 -2.02 1.73
CA ILE A 250 -1.28 -1.99 3.04
C ILE A 250 -2.30 -1.94 4.18
N TRP A 251 -3.28 -1.05 4.09
CA TRP A 251 -4.33 -0.94 5.10
C TRP A 251 -5.08 -2.26 5.28
N SER A 252 -5.39 -2.94 4.17
CA SER A 252 -6.06 -4.25 4.22
C SER A 252 -5.22 -5.30 4.93
N ALA A 253 -3.89 -5.30 4.73
CA ALA A 253 -2.98 -6.21 5.42
C ALA A 253 -2.98 -5.97 6.94
N GLU A 254 -2.86 -4.71 7.35
CA GLU A 254 -2.89 -4.29 8.77
C GLU A 254 -4.22 -4.66 9.44
N LEU A 255 -5.35 -4.40 8.77
CA LEU A 255 -6.68 -4.72 9.29
C LEU A 255 -6.91 -6.24 9.40
N ASN A 256 -6.34 -7.04 8.49
CA ASN A 256 -6.42 -8.49 8.55
C ASN A 256 -5.55 -9.05 9.69
N ALA A 257 -4.38 -8.45 9.94
CA ALA A 257 -3.52 -8.78 11.08
C ALA A 257 -4.20 -8.44 12.43
N ASP A 258 -4.80 -7.26 12.55
CA ASP A 258 -5.59 -6.85 13.73
C ASP A 258 -6.76 -7.80 13.99
N ARG A 259 -7.47 -8.21 12.92
CA ARG A 259 -8.57 -9.18 13.00
C ARG A 259 -8.08 -10.53 13.53
N PHE A 260 -6.97 -11.03 13.00
CA PHE A 260 -6.39 -12.31 13.42
C PHE A 260 -5.97 -12.28 14.90
N MET A 261 -5.32 -11.19 15.33
CA MET A 261 -4.92 -10.96 16.72
C MET A 261 -6.11 -11.08 17.68
N LEU A 262 -7.19 -10.34 17.42
CA LEU A 262 -8.37 -10.34 18.28
C LEU A 262 -9.06 -11.70 18.32
N THR A 263 -9.26 -12.31 17.16
CA THR A 263 -10.07 -13.51 17.08
C THR A 263 -9.33 -14.72 17.69
N SER A 264 -8.00 -14.75 17.59
CA SER A 264 -7.17 -15.74 18.27
C SER A 264 -7.31 -15.68 19.80
N LYS A 265 -7.49 -14.47 20.37
CA LYS A 265 -7.71 -14.29 21.81
C LYS A 265 -9.14 -14.56 22.28
N ILE A 266 -10.14 -14.20 21.49
CA ILE A 266 -11.55 -14.46 21.84
C ILE A 266 -11.77 -15.98 21.96
N ASN A 267 -11.15 -16.76 21.07
CA ASN A 267 -11.24 -18.21 21.13
C ASN A 267 -10.48 -18.84 22.31
N SER A 268 -9.52 -18.13 22.92
CA SER A 268 -8.74 -18.64 24.05
C SER A 268 -9.27 -18.22 25.43
N THR A 269 -10.19 -17.25 25.50
CA THR A 269 -10.56 -16.60 26.78
C THR A 269 -12.07 -16.39 26.89
N GLU A 270 -12.69 -16.86 27.97
CA GLU A 270 -14.16 -16.76 28.18
C GLU A 270 -14.70 -15.32 28.29
N ASN A 271 -13.86 -14.32 28.59
CA ASN A 271 -14.26 -12.92 28.76
C ASN A 271 -13.96 -12.04 27.53
N SER A 272 -14.75 -12.18 26.47
CA SER A 272 -14.58 -11.48 25.18
C SER A 272 -14.59 -9.94 25.27
N LEU A 273 -15.39 -9.35 26.16
CA LEU A 273 -15.48 -7.89 26.34
C LEU A 273 -14.19 -7.28 26.88
N LYS A 274 -13.64 -7.87 27.95
CA LYS A 274 -12.41 -7.37 28.59
C LYS A 274 -11.19 -7.51 27.68
N VAL A 275 -11.13 -8.61 26.90
CA VAL A 275 -10.12 -8.82 25.85
C VAL A 275 -10.18 -7.69 24.83
N THR A 276 -11.38 -7.37 24.33
CA THR A 276 -11.56 -6.31 23.32
C THR A 276 -11.10 -4.95 23.84
N GLU A 277 -11.45 -4.57 25.08
CA GLU A 277 -11.02 -3.30 25.68
C GLU A 277 -9.50 -3.20 25.86
N ASN A 278 -8.85 -4.28 26.31
CA ASN A 278 -7.40 -4.30 26.48
C ASN A 278 -6.67 -4.17 25.13
N SER A 279 -7.13 -4.90 24.12
CA SER A 279 -6.53 -4.84 22.78
C SER A 279 -6.73 -3.49 22.10
N LEU A 280 -7.88 -2.83 22.32
CA LEU A 280 -8.10 -1.46 21.87
C LEU A 280 -7.10 -0.48 22.50
N LYS A 281 -6.83 -0.59 23.81
CA LYS A 281 -5.83 0.25 24.48
C LYS A 281 -4.43 0.03 23.92
N ILE A 282 -4.11 -1.19 23.49
CA ILE A 282 -2.81 -1.52 22.87
C ILE A 282 -2.73 -0.93 21.47
N MET A 283 -3.77 -1.07 20.64
CA MET A 283 -3.87 -0.42 19.33
C MET A 283 -3.74 1.10 19.42
N GLU A 284 -4.35 1.73 20.42
CA GLU A 284 -4.19 3.17 20.68
C GLU A 284 -2.78 3.57 21.14
N LYS A 285 -2.11 2.70 21.91
CA LYS A 285 -0.72 2.91 22.33
C LYS A 285 0.27 2.72 21.19
N LEU A 286 -0.04 1.87 20.21
CA LEU A 286 0.87 1.48 19.14
C LEU A 286 1.33 2.63 18.24
N LYS A 287 0.76 3.85 18.33
CA LYS A 287 1.39 5.10 17.84
C LYS A 287 0.63 6.36 18.29
N LYS A 288 1.02 6.94 19.42
CA LYS A 288 0.73 8.37 19.70
C LYS A 288 1.79 9.23 19.04
N GLU A 289 1.50 9.71 17.84
CA GLU A 289 2.44 10.55 17.10
C GLU A 289 2.30 12.02 17.47
N LYS A 290 3.42 12.64 17.87
CA LYS A 290 3.44 14.01 18.40
C LYS A 290 3.52 15.12 17.33
N SER A 291 3.72 14.78 16.05
CA SER A 291 3.97 15.76 14.98
C SER A 291 3.11 15.46 13.75
N PHE A 292 2.52 16.51 13.14
CA PHE A 292 1.67 16.43 11.96
C PHE A 292 2.32 15.71 10.77
N LYS A 293 3.62 15.95 10.51
CA LYS A 293 4.35 15.27 9.44
C LYS A 293 4.44 13.76 9.68
N LYS A 294 4.72 13.35 10.93
CA LYS A 294 4.74 11.93 11.28
C LYS A 294 3.34 11.36 11.11
N TRP A 295 2.33 12.06 11.64
CA TRP A 295 0.93 11.64 11.56
C TRP A 295 0.48 11.39 10.11
N LEU A 296 0.82 12.31 9.20
CA LEU A 296 0.48 12.19 7.79
C LEU A 296 1.20 11.00 7.13
N LEU A 297 2.50 10.81 7.40
CA LEU A 297 3.23 9.64 6.92
C LEU A 297 2.67 8.33 7.50
N ALA A 298 2.22 8.34 8.75
CA ALA A 298 1.56 7.20 9.38
C ALA A 298 0.24 6.86 8.73
N GLN A 299 -0.57 7.83 8.27
CA GLN A 299 -1.81 7.53 7.54
C GLN A 299 -1.53 6.84 6.19
N VAL A 300 -0.35 7.07 5.60
CA VAL A 300 0.02 6.41 4.33
C VAL A 300 0.43 4.96 4.58
N THR A 301 1.11 4.66 5.68
CA THR A 301 1.60 3.31 5.98
C THR A 301 0.69 2.49 6.88
N HIS A 302 -0.30 3.12 7.54
CA HIS A 302 -1.25 2.45 8.42
C HIS A 302 -2.66 3.02 8.23
N PRO A 303 -3.70 2.19 8.39
CA PRO A 303 -5.07 2.68 8.38
C PRO A 303 -5.34 3.59 9.59
N PRO A 304 -6.29 4.53 9.49
CA PRO A 304 -6.69 5.36 10.61
C PRO A 304 -7.07 4.52 11.84
N ASN A 305 -6.60 4.90 13.04
CA ASN A 305 -6.85 4.13 14.27
C ASN A 305 -8.35 3.92 14.54
N THR A 306 -9.20 4.89 14.17
CA THR A 306 -10.66 4.74 14.29
C THR A 306 -11.19 3.59 13.44
N LEU A 307 -10.68 3.44 12.21
CA LEU A 307 -11.02 2.34 11.32
C LEU A 307 -10.49 1.01 11.86
N ARG A 308 -9.23 0.98 12.32
CA ARG A 308 -8.62 -0.20 12.96
C ARG A 308 -9.47 -0.68 14.12
N CYS A 309 -9.69 0.17 15.11
CA CYS A 309 -10.49 -0.13 16.29
C CYS A 309 -11.91 -0.58 15.92
N TRP A 310 -12.58 0.11 14.99
CA TRP A 310 -13.94 -0.26 14.58
C TRP A 310 -14.00 -1.64 13.94
N MET A 311 -13.11 -1.92 12.97
CA MET A 311 -13.09 -3.21 12.26
C MET A 311 -12.70 -4.36 13.17
N ALA A 312 -11.77 -4.10 14.09
CA ALA A 312 -11.32 -5.05 15.08
C ALA A 312 -12.48 -5.45 16.03
N VAL A 313 -13.18 -4.47 16.62
CA VAL A 313 -14.36 -4.70 17.49
C VAL A 313 -15.50 -5.41 16.77
N HIS A 314 -15.66 -5.14 15.47
CA HIS A 314 -16.76 -5.68 14.68
C HIS A 314 -16.35 -6.90 13.85
N SER A 315 -15.17 -7.48 14.09
CA SER A 315 -14.60 -8.57 13.29
C SER A 315 -15.57 -9.75 13.07
N GLY A 316 -16.29 -10.19 14.10
CA GLY A 316 -17.28 -11.27 13.99
C GLY A 316 -18.61 -10.91 13.32
N LYS A 317 -18.83 -9.65 12.91
CA LYS A 317 -20.10 -9.18 12.33
C LYS A 317 -20.04 -9.15 10.80
N GLU A 318 -21.13 -9.56 10.14
CA GLU A 318 -21.25 -9.55 8.67
C GLU A 318 -20.92 -8.19 8.06
N ARG A 319 -21.32 -7.08 8.71
CA ARG A 319 -21.04 -5.72 8.24
C ARG A 319 -19.54 -5.40 8.14
N SER A 320 -18.73 -5.90 9.09
CA SER A 320 -17.28 -5.68 9.06
C SER A 320 -16.64 -6.47 7.92
N VAL A 321 -17.09 -7.71 7.70
CA VAL A 321 -16.64 -8.53 6.57
C VAL A 321 -17.00 -7.85 5.24
N LEU A 322 -18.25 -7.40 5.06
CA LEU A 322 -18.66 -6.66 3.86
C LEU A 322 -17.79 -5.42 3.63
N LEU A 323 -17.56 -4.62 4.67
CA LEU A 323 -16.72 -3.42 4.56
C LEU A 323 -15.29 -3.76 4.13
N PHE A 324 -14.69 -4.81 4.70
CA PHE A 324 -13.37 -5.27 4.28
C PHE A 324 -13.35 -5.76 2.82
N LEU A 325 -14.37 -6.51 2.40
CA LEU A 325 -14.47 -7.02 1.02
C LEU A 325 -14.60 -5.89 0.00
N PHE A 326 -15.25 -4.79 0.37
CA PHE A 326 -15.38 -3.62 -0.51
C PHE A 326 -14.24 -2.60 -0.36
N LEU A 327 -13.41 -2.67 0.67
CA LEU A 327 -12.36 -1.69 0.92
C LEU A 327 -11.44 -1.49 -0.30
N PHE A 328 -10.97 -2.59 -0.88
CA PHE A 328 -10.08 -2.55 -2.03
C PHE A 328 -10.81 -2.22 -3.36
N PRO A 329 -11.97 -2.81 -3.67
CA PRO A 329 -12.84 -2.33 -4.75
C PRO A 329 -13.11 -0.81 -4.72
N LEU A 330 -13.49 -0.25 -3.56
CA LEU A 330 -13.76 1.17 -3.43
C LEU A 330 -12.53 2.04 -3.68
N ALA A 331 -11.32 1.50 -3.48
CA ALA A 331 -10.07 2.19 -3.80
C ALA A 331 -9.91 2.49 -5.29
N TYR A 332 -10.48 1.68 -6.19
CA TYR A 332 -10.49 1.98 -7.63
C TYR A 332 -11.42 3.15 -7.96
N LEU A 333 -12.56 3.26 -7.29
CA LEU A 333 -13.43 4.44 -7.44
C LEU A 333 -12.76 5.71 -6.92
N PHE A 334 -12.06 5.60 -5.78
CA PHE A 334 -11.26 6.71 -5.25
C PHE A 334 -10.08 7.06 -6.16
N GLN A 335 -9.41 6.07 -6.75
CA GLN A 335 -8.37 6.30 -7.75
C GLN A 335 -8.94 7.01 -8.98
N LEU A 336 -10.10 6.58 -9.51
CA LEU A 336 -10.78 7.26 -10.61
C LEU A 336 -11.08 8.72 -10.25
N PHE A 337 -11.57 8.99 -9.04
CA PHE A 337 -11.80 10.34 -8.55
C PHE A 337 -10.52 11.18 -8.55
N MET A 338 -9.41 10.66 -8.02
CA MET A 338 -8.11 11.34 -8.04
C MET A 338 -7.62 11.62 -9.46
N LEU A 339 -7.73 10.65 -10.35
CA LEU A 339 -7.34 10.77 -11.75
C LEU A 339 -8.25 11.73 -12.53
N THR A 340 -9.52 11.85 -12.15
CA THR A 340 -10.45 12.83 -12.70
C THR A 340 -10.03 14.25 -12.29
N ILE A 341 -9.66 14.46 -11.03
CA ILE A 341 -9.13 15.76 -10.57
C ILE A 341 -7.80 16.10 -11.26
N TYR A 342 -6.92 15.11 -11.45
CA TYR A 342 -5.71 15.25 -12.27
C TYR A 342 -6.05 15.74 -13.68
N ALA A 343 -6.97 15.05 -14.37
CA ALA A 343 -7.37 15.42 -15.73
C ALA A 343 -7.97 16.84 -15.78
N LEU A 344 -8.89 17.17 -14.86
CA LEU A 344 -9.47 18.51 -14.72
C LEU A 344 -8.37 19.57 -14.54
N SER A 345 -7.41 19.31 -13.66
CA SER A 345 -6.31 20.23 -13.35
C SER A 345 -5.36 20.40 -14.53
N SER A 346 -5.11 19.35 -15.31
CA SER A 346 -4.25 19.44 -16.50
C SER A 346 -4.88 20.25 -17.64
N TYR A 347 -6.21 20.24 -17.75
CA TYR A 347 -6.93 20.91 -18.84
C TYR A 347 -7.41 22.32 -18.48
N ILE A 348 -7.41 22.70 -17.20
CA ILE A 348 -7.97 23.99 -16.74
C ILE A 348 -7.22 25.18 -17.34
N VAL A 349 -5.90 25.10 -17.50
CA VAL A 349 -5.10 26.19 -18.09
C VAL A 349 -5.50 26.40 -19.55
N ILE A 350 -5.59 25.33 -20.34
CA ILE A 350 -5.99 25.39 -21.75
C ILE A 350 -7.41 25.97 -21.89
N PHE A 351 -8.32 25.58 -21.01
CA PHE A 351 -9.68 26.10 -20.97
C PHE A 351 -9.74 27.60 -20.63
N LEU A 352 -9.03 28.04 -19.58
CA LEU A 352 -9.04 29.44 -19.15
C LEU A 352 -8.46 30.41 -20.21
N PHE A 353 -7.57 29.93 -21.08
CA PHE A 353 -7.04 30.70 -22.20
C PHE A 353 -7.92 30.70 -23.46
N GLY A 354 -9.09 30.06 -23.42
CA GLY A 354 -10.00 29.98 -24.56
C GLY A 354 -9.49 29.10 -25.70
N ALA A 355 -8.42 28.33 -25.47
CA ALA A 355 -7.87 27.38 -26.44
C ALA A 355 -8.68 26.08 -26.53
N SER A 356 -9.65 25.88 -25.63
CA SER A 356 -10.64 24.82 -25.71
C SER A 356 -12.00 25.32 -25.23
N ASN A 357 -13.08 24.81 -25.83
CA ASN A 357 -14.44 25.12 -25.40
C ASN A 357 -14.96 24.07 -24.38
N VAL A 358 -16.09 24.38 -23.74
CA VAL A 358 -16.71 23.50 -22.72
C VAL A 358 -17.05 22.11 -23.28
N GLN A 359 -17.44 22.02 -24.56
CA GLN A 359 -17.80 20.76 -25.20
C GLN A 359 -16.56 19.86 -25.42
N GLU A 360 -15.45 20.42 -25.86
CA GLU A 360 -14.17 19.71 -26.00
C GLU A 360 -13.63 19.27 -24.64
N PHE A 361 -13.69 20.15 -23.64
CA PHE A 361 -13.25 19.85 -22.29
C PHE A 361 -14.04 18.69 -21.68
N SER A 362 -15.37 18.77 -21.73
CA SER A 362 -16.26 17.71 -21.23
C SER A 362 -16.11 16.41 -22.02
N GLY A 363 -15.94 16.47 -23.34
CA GLY A 363 -15.68 15.31 -24.20
C GLY A 363 -14.39 14.58 -23.84
N LYS A 364 -13.29 15.32 -23.57
CA LYS A 364 -12.01 14.74 -23.12
C LYS A 364 -12.15 14.07 -21.75
N LEU A 365 -12.82 14.73 -20.80
CA LEU A 365 -13.03 14.18 -19.46
C LEU A 365 -13.87 12.89 -19.51
N LEU A 366 -14.97 12.90 -20.28
CA LEU A 366 -15.82 11.72 -20.46
C LEU A 366 -15.04 10.57 -21.10
N LYS A 367 -14.27 10.84 -22.16
CA LYS A 367 -13.43 9.83 -22.81
C LYS A 367 -12.43 9.23 -21.81
N TYR A 368 -11.83 10.05 -20.96
CA TYR A 368 -10.89 9.60 -19.93
C TYR A 368 -11.55 8.65 -18.92
N VAL A 369 -12.72 9.05 -18.38
CA VAL A 369 -13.50 8.22 -17.45
C VAL A 369 -13.92 6.90 -18.09
N MET A 370 -14.45 6.94 -19.32
CA MET A 370 -14.86 5.74 -20.05
C MET A 370 -13.68 4.81 -20.32
N THR A 371 -12.53 5.35 -20.73
CA THR A 371 -11.30 4.55 -20.93
C THR A 371 -10.84 3.90 -19.63
N TYR A 372 -10.92 4.61 -18.50
CA TYR A 372 -10.60 4.03 -17.20
C TYR A 372 -11.56 2.90 -16.83
N ILE A 373 -12.87 3.08 -17.00
CA ILE A 373 -13.87 2.05 -16.69
C ILE A 373 -13.65 0.81 -17.56
N ASP A 374 -13.48 1.00 -18.87
CA ASP A 374 -13.27 -0.08 -19.83
C ASP A 374 -12.00 -0.89 -19.52
N THR A 375 -10.86 -0.22 -19.31
CA THR A 375 -9.58 -0.87 -18.99
C THR A 375 -9.58 -1.59 -17.63
N ARG A 376 -10.49 -1.24 -16.72
CA ARG A 376 -10.62 -1.85 -15.39
C ARG A 376 -11.78 -2.84 -15.26
N SER A 377 -12.67 -2.92 -16.25
CA SER A 377 -13.81 -3.85 -16.30
C SER A 377 -13.43 -5.27 -15.84
N PHE A 378 -12.48 -5.90 -16.52
CA PHE A 378 -12.01 -7.25 -16.19
C PHE A 378 -11.41 -7.38 -14.78
N THR A 379 -10.88 -6.30 -14.21
CA THR A 379 -10.39 -6.31 -12.82
C THR A 379 -11.54 -6.48 -11.83
N TRP A 380 -12.71 -5.88 -12.09
CA TRP A 380 -13.91 -6.06 -11.28
C TRP A 380 -14.44 -7.49 -11.34
N LEU A 381 -14.46 -8.10 -12.53
CA LEU A 381 -14.81 -9.52 -12.69
C LEU A 381 -13.83 -10.41 -11.91
N PHE A 382 -12.53 -10.14 -12.02
CA PHE A 382 -11.51 -10.87 -11.26
C PHE A 382 -11.71 -10.76 -9.75
N PHE A 383 -12.03 -9.57 -9.23
CA PHE A 383 -12.36 -9.41 -7.81
C PHE A 383 -13.62 -10.17 -7.41
N SER A 384 -14.66 -10.17 -8.25
CA SER A 384 -15.87 -10.96 -8.01
C SER A 384 -15.54 -12.45 -7.82
N ILE A 385 -14.72 -13.00 -8.73
CA ILE A 385 -14.26 -14.40 -8.68
C ILE A 385 -13.43 -14.66 -7.42
N ILE A 386 -12.47 -13.79 -7.09
CA ILE A 386 -11.68 -13.94 -5.86
C ILE A 386 -12.57 -13.94 -4.64
N VAL A 387 -13.48 -12.95 -4.51
CA VAL A 387 -14.33 -12.80 -3.33
C VAL A 387 -15.22 -14.03 -3.16
N VAL A 388 -15.89 -14.52 -4.21
CA VAL A 388 -16.79 -15.67 -4.06
C VAL A 388 -16.05 -16.97 -3.73
N LEU A 389 -14.81 -17.14 -4.24
CA LEU A 389 -14.00 -18.33 -4.00
C LEU A 389 -13.13 -18.23 -2.74
N TRP A 390 -12.94 -17.02 -2.18
CA TRP A 390 -11.98 -16.78 -1.10
C TRP A 390 -12.16 -17.67 0.13
N PRO A 391 -13.38 -17.94 0.63
CA PRO A 391 -13.57 -18.82 1.79
C PRO A 391 -12.97 -20.23 1.63
N ILE A 392 -12.81 -20.68 0.38
CA ILE A 392 -12.16 -21.94 0.02
C ILE A 392 -10.66 -21.73 -0.20
N LEU A 393 -10.27 -20.69 -0.95
CA LEU A 393 -8.88 -20.39 -1.28
C LEU A 393 -8.04 -20.01 -0.05
N ALA A 394 -8.64 -19.39 0.97
CA ALA A 394 -7.96 -18.91 2.17
C ALA A 394 -7.21 -20.04 2.91
N VAL A 395 -7.78 -21.26 2.94
CA VAL A 395 -7.14 -22.41 3.59
C VAL A 395 -5.84 -22.79 2.87
N TYR A 396 -5.86 -22.81 1.53
CA TYR A 396 -4.67 -23.10 0.74
C TYR A 396 -3.66 -21.97 0.80
N TRP A 397 -4.12 -20.72 0.84
CA TRP A 397 -3.27 -19.54 1.00
C TRP A 397 -2.51 -19.57 2.33
N VAL A 398 -3.21 -19.75 3.45
CA VAL A 398 -2.59 -19.82 4.78
C VAL A 398 -1.64 -21.02 4.85
N ARG A 399 -2.01 -22.18 4.30
CA ARG A 399 -1.12 -23.35 4.26
C ARG A 399 0.14 -23.08 3.43
N PHE A 400 0.03 -22.35 2.34
CA PHE A 400 1.15 -22.03 1.47
C PHE A 400 2.21 -21.17 2.17
N PHE A 401 1.78 -20.19 2.97
CA PHE A 401 2.70 -19.30 3.68
C PHE A 401 3.11 -19.78 5.06
N SER A 402 2.17 -20.33 5.84
CA SER A 402 2.40 -20.66 7.24
C SER A 402 2.69 -22.13 7.53
N GLY A 403 2.45 -23.02 6.56
CA GLY A 403 2.51 -24.47 6.75
C GLY A 403 1.32 -25.06 7.53
N LEU A 404 0.52 -24.21 8.18
CA LEU A 404 -0.61 -24.64 9.02
C LEU A 404 -1.78 -25.15 8.19
N ARG A 405 -2.48 -26.16 8.73
CA ARG A 405 -3.72 -26.67 8.15
C ARG A 405 -4.91 -26.11 8.93
N GLU A 406 -5.79 -25.41 8.21
CA GLU A 406 -7.01 -24.84 8.78
C GLU A 406 -8.24 -25.43 8.10
N THR A 407 -9.40 -25.22 8.72
CA THR A 407 -10.69 -25.62 8.14
C THR A 407 -11.37 -24.45 7.44
N TYR A 408 -12.23 -24.75 6.47
CA TYR A 408 -13.01 -23.75 5.76
C TYR A 408 -13.91 -22.97 6.72
N ASN A 409 -14.07 -21.67 6.46
CA ASN A 409 -15.00 -20.83 7.21
C ASN A 409 -16.09 -20.28 6.30
N LEU A 410 -17.29 -20.85 6.40
CA LEU A 410 -18.46 -20.49 5.60
C LEU A 410 -19.49 -19.65 6.38
N GLU A 411 -19.20 -19.28 7.63
CA GLU A 411 -20.15 -18.56 8.50
C GLU A 411 -20.64 -17.24 7.91
N HIS A 412 -19.83 -16.60 7.05
CA HIS A 412 -20.15 -15.33 6.41
C HIS A 412 -20.25 -15.43 4.88
N TYR A 413 -20.48 -16.64 4.32
CA TYR A 413 -20.48 -16.84 2.86
C TYR A 413 -21.48 -15.93 2.12
N LYS A 414 -22.62 -15.62 2.75
CA LYS A 414 -23.61 -14.68 2.20
C LYS A 414 -23.01 -13.30 1.90
N SER A 415 -22.12 -12.80 2.77
CA SER A 415 -21.43 -11.52 2.56
C SER A 415 -20.49 -11.59 1.37
N TYR A 416 -19.72 -12.68 1.22
CA TYR A 416 -18.85 -12.91 0.06
C TYR A 416 -19.66 -12.96 -1.24
N PHE A 417 -20.75 -13.75 -1.27
CA PHE A 417 -21.60 -13.86 -2.45
C PHE A 417 -22.24 -12.51 -2.83
N SER A 418 -22.76 -11.77 -1.85
CA SER A 418 -23.37 -10.46 -2.09
C SER A 418 -22.36 -9.44 -2.62
N SER A 419 -21.15 -9.40 -2.04
CA SER A 419 -20.07 -8.55 -2.53
C SER A 419 -19.64 -8.91 -3.94
N ALA A 420 -19.50 -10.21 -4.23
CA ALA A 420 -19.16 -10.69 -5.56
C ALA A 420 -20.23 -10.30 -6.61
N LEU A 421 -21.51 -10.41 -6.27
CA LEU A 421 -22.61 -10.01 -7.15
C LEU A 421 -22.58 -8.52 -7.47
N VAL A 422 -22.33 -7.65 -6.49
CA VAL A 422 -22.18 -6.21 -6.73
C VAL A 422 -21.03 -5.92 -7.70
N LEU A 423 -19.88 -6.56 -7.50
CA LEU A 423 -18.73 -6.41 -8.39
C LEU A 423 -19.01 -6.91 -9.81
N LEU A 424 -19.75 -8.02 -9.93
CA LEU A 424 -20.20 -8.54 -11.22
C LEU A 424 -21.16 -7.56 -11.92
N CYS A 425 -22.09 -6.95 -11.17
CA CYS A 425 -22.97 -5.91 -11.72
C CYS A 425 -22.17 -4.72 -12.25
N VAL A 426 -21.17 -4.23 -11.49
CA VAL A 426 -20.28 -3.14 -11.94
C VAL A 426 -19.55 -3.52 -13.23
N PHE A 427 -19.04 -4.75 -13.32
CA PHE A 427 -18.45 -5.29 -14.54
C PHE A 427 -19.45 -5.25 -15.71
N THR A 428 -20.67 -5.79 -15.53
CA THR A 428 -21.68 -5.82 -16.61
C THR A 428 -22.12 -4.43 -17.05
N LEU A 429 -22.25 -3.49 -16.11
CA LEU A 429 -22.61 -2.10 -16.39
C LEU A 429 -21.49 -1.35 -17.12
N SER A 430 -20.25 -1.84 -17.11
CA SER A 430 -19.15 -1.22 -17.83
C SER A 430 -19.24 -1.41 -19.36
N TYR A 431 -20.14 -2.28 -19.84
CA TYR A 431 -20.36 -2.58 -21.26
C TYR A 431 -21.71 -2.09 -21.82
N ILE A 432 -22.54 -1.45 -20.98
CA ILE A 432 -23.81 -0.84 -21.37
C ILE A 432 -23.57 0.65 -21.52
#